data_AF-N6WV82-F1
#
_entry.id   AF-N6WV82-F1
#
_cell.length_a   1.000
_cell.length_b   1.000
_cell.length_c   1.000
_cell.angle_alpha   90.00
_cell.angle_beta   90.00
_cell.angle_gamma   90.00
#
_symmetry.space_group_name_H-M   'P 1'
#
loop_
_entity.id
_entity.type
_entity.pdbx_description
1 polymer ?
#
loop_
_entity_poly.entity_id
_entity_poly.type
_entity_poly.pdbx_seq_one_letter_code
_entity_poly.pdbx_strand_id
1 'polypeptide(L)'
;MEDPPKHWKLSLMDIEAIRRYYDYWCAYDAMLIMTQTSYVPWHIVDTNDQERAYLYCIAHLVDSAPWTRPSSDSPSCPRGGPRATISRRTPP
;
A
#
# COMPACT_ATOMS: atom_id res chain seq x y z
N MET A 1 13.72 -19.74 -3.54
CA MET A 1 13.92 -19.47 -2.10
C MET A 1 15.36 -18.99 -1.90
N GLU A 2 15.80 -18.02 -2.69
CA GLU A 2 17.23 -17.67 -2.83
C GLU A 2 17.55 -16.27 -2.26
N ASP A 3 16.56 -15.56 -1.72
CA ASP A 3 16.71 -14.22 -1.15
C ASP A 3 16.53 -14.22 0.38
N PRO A 4 17.62 -14.32 1.18
CA PRO A 4 17.59 -14.23 2.64
C PRO A 4 16.77 -13.04 3.21
N PRO A 5 16.86 -11.81 2.70
CA PRO A 5 16.18 -10.66 3.31
C PRO A 5 14.66 -10.63 3.12
N LYS A 6 14.09 -11.48 2.24
CA LYS A 6 12.64 -11.52 1.98
C LYS A 6 11.91 -12.58 2.82
N HIS A 7 12.63 -13.43 3.56
CA HIS A 7 12.05 -14.55 4.30
C HIS A 7 11.08 -14.13 5.40
N TRP A 8 11.27 -12.96 6.02
CA TRP A 8 10.38 -12.47 7.07
C TRP A 8 8.94 -12.20 6.58
N LYS A 9 8.74 -12.04 5.27
CA LYS A 9 7.42 -11.81 4.67
C LYS A 9 6.65 -13.11 4.42
N LEU A 10 7.29 -14.28 4.56
CA LEU A 10 6.69 -15.58 4.28
C LEU A 10 6.23 -16.24 5.57
N SER A 11 4.94 -16.58 5.62
CA SER A 11 4.32 -17.37 6.67
C SER A 11 3.94 -18.76 6.17
N LEU A 12 3.79 -19.74 7.08
CA LEU A 12 3.23 -21.06 6.76
C LEU A 12 1.82 -20.94 6.15
N MET A 13 1.08 -19.89 6.53
CA MET A 13 -0.24 -19.61 5.96
C MET A 13 -0.20 -19.30 4.47
N ASP A 14 0.89 -18.72 3.94
CA ASP A 14 1.00 -18.38 2.52
C ASP A 14 1.06 -19.64 1.64
N ILE A 15 1.65 -20.72 2.16
CA ILE A 15 1.71 -22.02 1.47
C ILE A 15 0.31 -22.63 1.37
N GLU A 16 -0.47 -22.55 2.45
CA GLU A 16 -1.85 -23.04 2.46
C GLU A 16 -2.77 -22.14 1.60
N ALA A 17 -2.51 -20.83 1.58
CA ALA A 17 -3.24 -19.89 0.74
C ALA A 17 -3.09 -20.21 -0.75
N ILE A 18 -1.91 -20.66 -1.19
CA ILE A 18 -1.69 -21.13 -2.57
C ILE A 18 -2.56 -22.34 -2.89
N ARG A 19 -2.68 -23.31 -1.97
CA ARG A 19 -3.52 -24.50 -2.16
C ARG A 19 -5.00 -24.16 -2.27
N ARG A 20 -5.43 -23.13 -1.55
CA ARG A 20 -6.81 -22.65 -1.47
C ARG A 20 -7.11 -21.50 -2.41
N TYR A 21 -6.32 -21.32 -3.48
CA TYR A 21 -6.46 -20.22 -4.42
C TYR A 21 -7.90 -20.02 -4.91
N TYR A 22 -8.60 -21.11 -5.25
CA TYR A 22 -9.97 -21.05 -5.74
C TYR A 22 -10.96 -20.54 -4.68
N ASP A 23 -10.85 -21.01 -3.43
CA ASP A 23 -11.69 -20.52 -2.33
C ASP A 23 -11.53 -19.01 -2.13
N TYR A 24 -10.28 -18.51 -2.17
CA TYR A 24 -9.99 -17.08 -2.06
C TYR A 24 -10.55 -16.29 -3.24
N TRP A 25 -10.49 -16.85 -4.46
CA TRP A 25 -11.05 -16.22 -5.64
C TRP A 25 -12.57 -16.08 -5.55
N CYS A 26 -13.29 -17.14 -5.13
CA CYS A 26 -14.73 -17.07 -4.90
C CYS A 26 -15.10 -16.08 -3.78
N ALA A 27 -14.33 -16.05 -2.69
CA ALA A 27 -14.55 -15.10 -1.59
C ALA A 27 -14.32 -13.64 -2.04
N TYR A 28 -13.32 -13.40 -2.88
CA TYR A 28 -13.02 -12.10 -3.47
C TYR A 28 -14.19 -11.60 -4.34
N ASP A 29 -14.70 -12.45 -5.24
CA ASP A 29 -15.83 -12.11 -6.10
C ASP A 29 -17.09 -11.78 -5.28
N ALA A 30 -17.41 -12.62 -4.29
CA ALA A 30 -18.53 -12.37 -3.38
C ALA A 30 -18.39 -11.03 -2.62
N MET A 31 -17.18 -10.70 -2.15
CA MET A 31 -16.91 -9.43 -1.47
C MET A 31 -17.14 -8.23 -2.41
N LEU A 32 -16.63 -8.29 -3.63
CA LEU A 32 -16.80 -7.23 -4.61
C LEU A 32 -18.28 -6.98 -4.91
N ILE A 33 -19.04 -8.04 -5.18
CA ILE A 33 -20.47 -7.95 -5.48
C ILE A 33 -21.24 -7.31 -4.31
N MET A 34 -20.92 -7.69 -3.08
CA MET A 34 -21.63 -7.19 -1.89
C MET A 34 -21.27 -5.76 -1.52
N THR A 35 -20.05 -5.30 -1.81
CA THR A 35 -19.54 -4.02 -1.29
C THR A 35 -19.41 -2.93 -2.35
N GLN A 36 -19.42 -3.28 -3.64
CA GLN A 36 -19.32 -2.31 -4.73
C GLN A 36 -20.58 -1.44 -4.81
N THR A 37 -20.44 -0.17 -4.44
CA THR A 37 -21.54 0.81 -4.48
C THR A 37 -21.15 2.04 -5.28
N SER A 38 -22.13 2.78 -5.82
CA SER A 38 -21.87 3.95 -6.68
C SER A 38 -21.05 5.05 -6.03
N TYR A 39 -21.07 5.19 -4.69
CA TYR A 39 -20.32 6.23 -3.99
C TYR A 39 -18.89 5.80 -3.62
N VAL A 40 -18.59 4.49 -3.60
CA VAL A 40 -17.25 3.91 -3.36
C VAL A 40 -17.05 2.74 -4.33
N PRO A 41 -16.60 3.02 -5.55
CA PRO A 41 -16.29 1.97 -6.52
C PRO A 41 -15.00 1.24 -6.15
N TRP A 42 -14.96 -0.07 -6.40
CA TRP A 42 -13.72 -0.84 -6.39
C TRP A 42 -13.05 -0.75 -7.76
N HIS A 43 -11.74 -0.55 -7.78
CA HIS A 43 -10.94 -0.52 -9.00
C HIS A 43 -10.02 -1.75 -9.06
N ILE A 44 -10.14 -2.54 -10.12
CA ILE A 44 -9.33 -3.73 -10.36
C ILE A 44 -8.14 -3.32 -11.24
N VAL A 45 -6.92 -3.58 -10.76
CA VAL A 45 -5.67 -3.25 -11.46
C VAL A 45 -4.89 -4.53 -11.71
N ASP A 46 -4.46 -4.73 -12.95
CA ASP A 46 -3.56 -5.83 -13.28
C ASP A 46 -2.15 -5.51 -12.77
N THR A 47 -1.64 -6.35 -11.88
CA THR A 47 -0.33 -6.21 -11.23
C THR A 47 0.74 -7.14 -11.80
N ASN A 48 0.51 -7.75 -12.96
CA ASN A 48 1.52 -8.60 -13.60
C ASN A 48 2.80 -7.80 -13.95
N ASP A 49 2.64 -6.53 -14.36
CA ASP A 49 3.74 -5.54 -14.44
C ASP A 49 3.62 -4.56 -13.27
N GLN A 50 4.48 -4.73 -12.27
CA GLN A 50 4.42 -3.96 -11.02
C GLN A 50 4.65 -2.47 -11.26
N GLU A 51 5.59 -2.09 -12.13
CA GLU A 51 5.91 -0.67 -12.37
C GLU A 51 4.72 0.07 -13.00
N ARG A 52 4.07 -0.57 -13.98
CA ARG A 52 2.86 -0.03 -14.60
C ARG A 52 1.70 0.05 -13.62
N ALA A 53 1.53 -0.97 -12.78
CA ALA A 53 0.47 -0.98 -11.77
C ALA A 53 0.63 0.17 -10.77
N TYR A 54 1.86 0.42 -10.29
CA TYR A 54 2.12 1.55 -9.39
C TYR A 54 1.82 2.89 -10.06
N LEU A 55 2.26 3.09 -11.31
CA LEU A 55 1.97 4.31 -12.06
C LEU A 55 0.47 4.52 -12.26
N TYR A 56 -0.26 3.45 -12.60
CA TYR A 56 -1.71 3.50 -12.75
C TYR A 56 -2.41 3.90 -11.45
N CYS A 57 -2.04 3.27 -10.32
CA CYS A 57 -2.61 3.60 -9.02
C CYS A 57 -2.36 5.07 -8.63
N ILE A 58 -1.15 5.60 -8.85
CA ILE A 58 -0.82 7.00 -8.57
C ILE A 58 -1.63 7.93 -9.47
N ALA A 59 -1.69 7.65 -10.77
CA ALA A 59 -2.43 8.46 -11.73
C ALA A 59 -3.92 8.50 -11.39
N HIS A 60 -4.51 7.33 -11.09
CA HIS A 60 -5.91 7.21 -10.71
C HIS A 60 -6.23 7.97 -9.40
N LEU A 61 -5.33 7.89 -8.41
CA LEU A 61 -5.48 8.64 -7.15
C LEU A 61 -5.47 10.15 -7.40
N VAL A 62 -4.50 10.64 -8.19
CA VAL A 62 -4.37 12.07 -8.50
C VAL A 62 -5.58 12.59 -9.27
N ASP A 63 -6.12 11.80 -10.20
CA ASP A 63 -7.32 12.15 -10.97
C ASP A 63 -8.58 12.20 -10.09
N SER A 64 -8.71 11.27 -9.14
CA SER A 64 -9.87 11.19 -8.24
C SER A 64 -9.92 12.31 -7.19
N ALA A 65 -8.78 12.88 -6.81
CA ALA A 65 -8.70 13.86 -5.74
C ALA A 65 -8.80 15.30 -6.29
N PRO A 66 -9.74 16.13 -5.81
CA PRO A 66 -9.78 17.55 -6.17
C PRO A 66 -8.60 18.27 -5.52
N TRP A 67 -7.46 18.27 -6.21
CA TRP A 67 -6.26 18.93 -5.73
C TRP A 67 -6.36 20.44 -5.97
N THR A 68 -6.40 21.21 -4.89
CA THR A 68 -6.27 22.67 -4.94
C THR A 68 -4.89 23.05 -4.44
N ARG A 69 -4.17 23.88 -5.20
CA ARG A 69 -2.89 24.44 -4.74
C ARG A 69 -3.16 25.25 -3.46
N PRO A 70 -2.56 24.89 -2.30
CA PRO A 70 -2.72 25.71 -1.11
C PRO A 70 -2.16 27.11 -1.37
N SER A 71 -2.82 28.14 -0.82
CA SER A 71 -2.29 29.51 -0.87
C SER A 71 -0.91 29.56 -0.21
N SER A 72 -0.02 30.39 -0.74
CA SER A 72 1.39 30.50 -0.30
C SER A 72 1.57 30.98 1.14
N ASP A 73 0.49 31.38 1.82
CA ASP A 73 0.48 31.87 3.19
C ASP A 73 0.57 30.70 4.19
N SER A 74 1.62 29.90 4.03
CA SER A 74 2.00 28.91 5.03
C SER A 74 2.76 29.64 6.13
N PRO A 75 2.34 29.57 7.42
CA PRO A 75 3.19 30.05 8.50
C PRO A 75 4.51 29.29 8.45
N SER A 76 5.62 30.01 8.54
CA SER A 76 6.95 29.41 8.46
C SER A 76 7.07 28.34 9.54
N CYS A 77 7.31 27.11 9.11
CA CYS A 77 7.54 25.99 10.02
C CYS A 77 8.67 26.38 10.98
N PRO A 78 8.50 26.23 12.31
CA PRO A 78 9.58 26.49 13.24
C PRO A 78 10.74 25.57 12.87
N ARG A 79 11.90 26.17 12.54
CA ARG A 79 13.12 25.44 12.22
C ARG A 79 13.34 24.37 13.29
N GLY A 80 13.33 23.11 12.87
CA GLY A 80 13.48 21.96 13.76
C GLY A 80 14.71 22.13 14.66
N GLY A 81 14.52 21.93 15.96
CA GLY A 81 15.62 21.94 16.93
C GLY A 81 16.69 20.88 16.59
N PRO A 82 17.84 20.92 17.29
CA PRO A 82 18.95 20.02 17.00
C PRO A 82 18.47 18.56 16.98
N ARG A 83 18.84 17.85 15.89
CA ARG A 83 18.48 16.45 15.65
C ARG A 83 18.92 15.62 16.85
N ALA A 84 17.96 15.08 17.60
CA ALA A 84 18.26 14.20 18.73
C ALA A 84 19.11 13.01 18.24
N THR A 85 20.37 12.96 18.69
CA THR A 85 21.26 11.83 18.42
C THR A 85 20.72 10.67 19.22
N ILE A 86 20.07 9.72 18.53
CA ILE A 86 19.67 8.46 19.13
C ILE A 86 20.96 7.74 19.50
N SER A 87 21.36 7.82 20.77
CA SER A 87 22.52 7.06 21.23
C SER A 87 22.15 5.58 21.08
N ARG A 88 22.89 4.89 20.20
CA ARG A 88 22.78 3.43 20.11
C ARG A 88 23.23 2.91 21.46
N ARG A 89 22.30 2.41 22.28
CA ARG A 89 22.63 1.61 23.45
C ARG A 89 23.35 0.38 22.94
N THR A 90 24.66 0.31 23.15
CA THR A 90 25.44 -0.92 22.93
C THR A 90 25.00 -1.93 24.00
N PRO A 91 24.50 -3.12 23.62
CA PRO A 91 24.18 -4.14 24.60
C PRO A 91 25.47 -4.73 25.23
N PRO A 92 25.39 -5.27 26.46
CA PRO A 92 26.54 -5.84 27.19
C PRO A 92 27.08 -7.12 26.57
#